data_AF-A0A0D1V7S8-F1
#
_entry.id   AF-A0A0D1V7S8-F1
#
_cell.length_a   1.000
_cell.length_b   1.000
_cell.length_c   1.000
_cell.angle_alpha   90.00
_cell.angle_beta   90.00
_cell.angle_gamma   90.00
#
_symmetry.space_group_name_H-M   'P 1'
#
loop_
_entity.id
_entity.type
_entity.pdbx_description
1 polymer ?
#
loop_
_entity_poly.entity_id
_entity_poly.type
_entity_poly.pdbx_seq_one_letter_code
_entity_poly.pdbx_strand_id
1 'polypeptide(L)' 'MSNEQKAKPLLTNREREVFELLVLDKTTREIAQQLFISEKTVRNHISNIMYTN' A
#
# COMPACT_ATOMS: atom_id res chain seq x y z
N MET A 1 -4.17 -5.00 33.68
CA MET A 1 -3.02 -4.82 32.76
C MET A 1 -3.33 -5.62 31.50
N SER A 2 -3.93 -4.98 30.51
CA SER A 2 -4.36 -5.62 29.26
C SER A 2 -3.14 -5.80 28.36
N ASN A 3 -2.78 -7.05 28.08
CA ASN A 3 -1.74 -7.42 27.13
C ASN A 3 -2.26 -7.10 25.72
N GLU A 4 -2.08 -5.86 25.26
CA GLU A 4 -2.32 -5.49 23.85
C GLU A 4 -1.21 -6.09 22.97
N GLN A 5 -1.30 -7.39 22.68
CA GLN A 5 -0.63 -7.95 21.51
C GLN A 5 -1.38 -7.45 20.26
N LYS A 6 -1.19 -6.18 19.90
CA LYS A 6 -1.64 -5.67 18.60
C LYS A 6 -0.83 -6.41 17.53
N ALA A 7 -1.50 -7.31 16.82
CA ALA A 7 -0.95 -7.94 15.64
C ALA A 7 -0.40 -6.85 14.71
N LYS A 8 0.86 -7.01 14.28
CA LYS A 8 1.46 -6.07 13.34
C LYS A 8 0.59 -6.05 12.07
N PRO A 9 0.21 -4.86 11.57
CA PRO A 9 -0.62 -4.79 10.37
C PRO A 9 0.11 -5.42 9.18
N LEU A 10 -0.63 -6.19 8.37
CA LEU A 10 -0.11 -6.87 7.17
C LEU A 10 0.46 -5.88 6.14
N LEU A 11 -0.16 -4.71 6.01
CA LEU A 11 0.29 -3.65 5.11
C LEU A 11 0.75 -2.44 5.92
N THR A 12 1.82 -1.79 5.47
CA THR A 12 2.12 -0.43 5.91
C THR A 12 1.00 0.53 5.50
N ASN A 13 0.95 1.71 6.12
CA ASN A 13 -0.06 2.70 5.77
C ASN A 13 -0.02 3.06 4.27
N ARG A 14 1.19 3.16 3.71
CA ARG A 14 1.36 3.50 2.30
C ARG A 14 0.96 2.39 1.34
N GLU A 15 1.25 1.14 1.71
CA GLU A 15 0.79 -0.03 0.95
C GLU A 15 -0.73 -0.17 1.01
N ARG A 16 -1.36 0.16 2.16
CA ARG A 16 -2.82 0.21 2.27
C ARG A 16 -3.41 1.26 1.32
N GLU A 17 -2.89 2.48 1.31
CA GLU A 17 -3.35 3.54 0.39
C GLU A 17 -3.22 3.13 -1.09
N VAL A 18 -2.09 2.51 -1.47
CA VAL A 18 -1.88 2.01 -2.83
C VAL A 18 -2.87 0.89 -3.16
N PHE A 19 -3.11 -0.03 -2.22
CA PHE A 19 -4.06 -1.14 -2.39
C PHE A 19 -5.51 -0.64 -2.57
N GLU A 20 -5.93 0.32 -1.74
CA GLU A 20 -7.27 0.92 -1.84
C GLU A 20 -7.50 1.54 -3.22
N LEU A 21 -6.52 2.27 -3.75
CA LEU A 21 -6.64 2.88 -5.07
C LEU A 21 -6.62 1.83 -6.20
N LEU A 22 -5.86 0.75 -6.07
CA LEU A 22 -5.89 -0.36 -7.03
C LEU A 22 -7.28 -1.02 -7.09
N VAL A 23 -7.93 -1.23 -5.95
CA VAL A 23 -9.29 -1.79 -5.89
C VAL A 23 -10.32 -0.86 -6.54
N LEU A 24 -10.04 0.44 -6.59
CA LEU A 24 -10.82 1.44 -7.32
C LEU A 24 -10.45 1.55 -8.81
N ASP A 25 -9.76 0.55 -9.35
CA ASP A 25 -9.34 0.44 -10.76
C ASP A 25 -8.44 1.60 -11.22
N LYS A 26 -7.69 2.20 -10.29
CA LYS A 26 -6.74 3.27 -10.62
C LYS A 26 -5.48 2.72 -11.25
N THR A 27 -5.04 3.36 -12.32
CA THR A 27 -3.78 3.07 -12.99
C THR A 27 -2.58 3.50 -12.13
N THR A 28 -1.40 2.90 -12.36
CA THR A 28 -0.17 3.29 -11.65
C THR A 28 0.16 4.78 -11.79
N ARG A 29 -0.21 5.37 -12.92
CA ARG A 29 -0.07 6.80 -13.20
C ARG A 29 -1.00 7.66 -12.36
N GLU A 30 -2.28 7.32 -12.27
CA GLU A 30 -3.23 8.06 -11.42
C GLU A 30 -2.84 7.96 -9.94
N ILE A 31 -2.45 6.77 -9.49
CA ILE A 31 -1.99 6.55 -8.11
C ILE A 31 -0.75 7.39 -7.82
N ALA A 32 0.23 7.39 -8.73
CA ALA A 32 1.45 8.18 -8.62
C ALA A 32 1.15 9.68 -8.47
N GLN A 33 0.21 10.20 -9.26
CA GLN A 33 -0.22 11.59 -9.19
C GLN A 33 -0.94 11.91 -7.87
N GLN A 34 -1.89 11.07 -7.45
CA GLN A 34 -2.67 11.30 -6.23
C GLN A 34 -1.80 11.22 -4.96
N LEU A 35 -0.79 10.35 -4.99
CA LEU A 35 0.09 10.11 -3.86
C LEU A 35 1.39 10.92 -3.92
N PHE A 36 1.61 11.74 -4.96
CA PHE A 36 2.82 12.55 -5.16
C PHE A 36 4.13 11.74 -5.15
N ILE A 37 4.12 10.59 -5.81
CA ILE A 37 5.29 9.69 -5.95
C ILE A 37 5.47 9.26 -7.39
N SER A 38 6.60 8.62 -7.72
CA SER A 38 6.81 8.10 -9.07
C SER A 38 5.99 6.82 -9.32
N GLU A 39 5.63 6.54 -10.57
CA GLU A 39 5.01 5.26 -10.94
C GLU A 39 5.89 4.06 -10.57
N LYS A 40 7.22 4.23 -10.59
CA LYS A 40 8.16 3.21 -10.12
C LYS A 40 7.98 2.92 -8.63
N THR A 41 7.79 3.97 -7.82
CA THR A 41 7.52 3.84 -6.38
C THR A 41 6.19 3.15 -6.14
N VAL A 42 5.15 3.46 -6.93
CA VAL A 42 3.86 2.75 -6.88
C VAL A 42 4.07 1.26 -7.15
N ARG A 43 4.73 0.89 -8.25
CA ARG A 43 5.02 -0.52 -8.57
C ARG A 43 5.77 -1.24 -7.46
N ASN A 44 6.73 -0.57 -6.81
CA ASN A 44 7.44 -1.16 -5.66
C ASN A 44 6.48 -1.44 -4.49
N HIS A 45 5.57 -0.52 -4.16
CA HIS A 45 4.54 -0.78 -3.15
C HIS A 45 3.64 -1.97 -3.56
N ILE A 46 3.26 -2.06 -4.83
CA ILE A 46 2.48 -3.20 -5.35
C ILE A 46 3.24 -4.51 -5.17
N SER A 47 4.53 -4.56 -5.52
CA SER A 47 5.36 -5.74 -5.30
C SER A 47 5.39 -6.13 -3.83
N ASN A 48 5.61 -5.16 -2.93
CA ASN A 48 5.62 -5.45 -1.49
C ASN A 48 4.26 -5.97 -1.00
N ILE A 49 3.13 -5.41 -1.46
CA ILE A 49 1.78 -5.89 -1.13
C ILE A 49 1.62 -7.38 -1.50
N MET A 50 2.13 -7.79 -2.67
CA MET A 50 2.01 -9.16 -3.16
C MET A 50 2.96 -10.16 -2.48
N TYR A 51 4.11 -9.71 -1.98
CA TYR A 51 5.15 -10.57 -1.42
C TYR A 51 5.30 -10.46 0.12
N THR A 52 4.42 -9.74 0.81
CA THR A 52 4.46 -9.70 2.28
C THR A 52 4.03 -11.06 2.83
N ASN A 53 5.00 -11.81 3.41
CA ASN A 53 4.81 -13.05 4.18
C ASN A 53 4.23 -12.75 5.57
#